data_AF-A0A379TZN8-F1
#
_entry.id   AF-A0A379TZN8-F1
#
_cell.length_a   1.000
_cell.length_b   1.000
_cell.length_c   1.000
_cell.angle_alpha   90.00
_cell.angle_beta   90.00
_cell.angle_gamma   90.00
#
_symmetry.space_group_name_H-M   'P 1'
#
loop_
_entity.id
_entity.type
_entity.pdbx_description
1 polymer ?
#
loop_
_entity_poly.entity_id
_entity_poly.type
_entity_poly.pdbx_seq_one_letter_code
_entity_poly.pdbx_strand_id
1 'polypeptide(L)'
;MIGQKMVPILQKDDSRYLPESMDIVHYIDNSDGKPLLTGKRNPAIEEWLRKVNGYVNQLLLPRFAKSAFDEFSTPAARQYFIRKKEASSGSFDNHLAHSAGLIKKIGDDLRSLDKLIVQPNAVNGELSEDDIHLFPLLRNLTLVAGIHWPTKVADYRDNMAKQTQINLLSSMAI
;
A
#
# COMPACT_ATOMS: atom_id res chain seq x y z
N MET A 1 -9.62 -14.15 19.23
CA MET A 1 -8.23 -13.70 19.05
C MET A 1 -7.42 -14.81 18.40
N ILE A 2 -6.45 -14.48 17.54
CA ILE A 2 -5.71 -15.44 16.69
C ILE A 2 -4.40 -15.99 17.31
N GLY A 3 -4.12 -15.72 18.60
CA GLY A 3 -2.95 -16.27 19.30
C GLY A 3 -1.57 -15.70 18.91
N GLN A 4 -1.49 -14.75 17.96
CA GLN A 4 -0.24 -14.12 17.51
C GLN A 4 -0.41 -12.63 17.17
N LYS A 5 0.69 -11.86 17.18
CA LYS A 5 0.70 -10.43 16.87
C LYS A 5 0.73 -10.20 15.35
N MET A 6 -0.44 -10.18 14.74
CA MET A 6 -0.62 -10.01 13.30
C MET A 6 -1.89 -9.22 12.99
N VAL A 7 -1.87 -8.47 11.89
CA VAL A 7 -3.01 -7.72 11.33
C VAL A 7 -2.94 -7.79 9.80
N PRO A 8 -4.08 -7.70 9.08
CA PRO A 8 -5.45 -7.53 9.57
C PRO A 8 -6.07 -8.80 10.19
N ILE A 9 -7.16 -8.63 10.94
CA ILE A 9 -8.01 -9.71 11.47
C ILE A 9 -9.47 -9.29 11.29
N LEU A 10 -10.25 -10.06 10.55
CA LEU A 10 -11.70 -9.89 10.44
C LEU A 10 -12.38 -10.67 11.57
N GLN A 11 -13.31 -10.04 12.28
CA GLN A 11 -14.29 -10.75 13.10
C GLN A 11 -15.57 -10.92 12.28
N LYS A 12 -16.00 -12.17 12.09
CA LYS A 12 -17.22 -12.53 11.34
C LYS A 12 -18.46 -12.35 12.24
N ASP A 13 -19.64 -12.37 11.61
CA ASP A 13 -20.93 -12.28 12.32
C ASP A 13 -21.12 -13.39 13.36
N ASP A 14 -20.56 -14.57 13.10
CA ASP A 14 -20.55 -15.70 14.03
C ASP A 14 -19.48 -15.62 15.12
N SER A 15 -18.85 -14.45 15.29
CA SER A 15 -17.80 -14.15 16.26
C SER A 15 -16.48 -14.90 16.06
N ARG A 16 -16.31 -15.67 14.99
CA ARG A 16 -15.01 -16.25 14.63
C ARG A 16 -14.08 -15.22 14.01
N TYR A 17 -12.78 -15.43 14.16
CA TYR A 17 -11.75 -14.55 13.65
C TYR A 17 -11.08 -15.16 12.42
N LEU A 18 -10.88 -14.35 11.38
CA LEU A 18 -10.17 -14.71 10.15
C LEU A 18 -8.95 -13.78 9.99
N PRO A 19 -7.71 -14.29 10.14
CA PRO A 19 -6.49 -13.57 9.78
C PRO A 19 -6.28 -13.56 8.26
N GLU A 20 -5.13 -13.04 7.82
CA GLU A 20 -4.63 -13.02 6.44
C GLU A 20 -5.41 -12.10 5.49
N SER A 21 -4.71 -11.14 4.90
CA SER A 21 -5.33 -10.09 4.07
C SER A 21 -6.08 -10.65 2.86
N MET A 22 -5.51 -11.62 2.14
CA MET A 22 -6.16 -12.20 0.96
C MET A 22 -7.30 -13.15 1.32
N ASP A 23 -7.18 -13.91 2.41
CA ASP A 23 -8.29 -14.74 2.90
C ASP A 23 -9.51 -13.88 3.28
N ILE A 24 -9.28 -12.73 3.92
CA ILE A 24 -10.32 -11.74 4.23
C ILE A 24 -10.94 -11.19 2.94
N VAL A 25 -10.11 -10.80 1.97
CA VAL A 25 -10.57 -10.27 0.68
C VAL A 25 -11.45 -11.29 -0.04
N HIS A 26 -10.98 -12.53 -0.21
CA HIS A 26 -11.75 -13.58 -0.86
C HIS A 26 -13.00 -13.95 -0.08
N TYR A 27 -12.94 -13.98 1.25
CA TYR A 27 -14.11 -14.26 2.08
C TYR A 27 -15.22 -13.23 1.88
N ILE A 28 -14.86 -11.93 1.86
CA ILE A 28 -15.82 -10.84 1.67
C ILE A 28 -16.34 -10.82 0.23
N ASP A 29 -15.46 -10.91 -0.76
CA ASP A 29 -15.83 -10.84 -2.18
C ASP A 29 -16.77 -11.99 -2.61
N ASN A 30 -16.66 -13.16 -1.97
CA ASN A 30 -17.53 -14.30 -2.25
C ASN A 30 -18.81 -14.35 -1.38
N SER A 31 -19.00 -13.42 -0.45
CA SER A 31 -20.04 -13.53 0.59
C SER A 31 -21.48 -13.46 0.07
N ASP A 32 -21.72 -12.77 -1.05
CA ASP A 32 -23.03 -12.61 -1.69
C ASP A 32 -23.20 -13.48 -2.95
N GLY A 33 -22.19 -14.30 -3.28
CA GLY A 33 -22.14 -15.14 -4.47
C GLY A 33 -21.91 -14.37 -5.79
N LYS A 34 -21.52 -13.09 -5.74
CA LYS A 34 -21.27 -12.23 -6.91
C LYS A 34 -19.90 -11.54 -6.80
N PRO A 35 -18.79 -12.30 -6.93
CA PRO A 35 -17.45 -11.74 -6.77
C PRO A 35 -17.18 -10.61 -7.77
N LEU A 36 -16.48 -9.58 -7.29
CA LEU A 36 -16.01 -8.47 -8.10
C LEU A 36 -14.60 -8.72 -8.65
N LEU A 37 -13.78 -9.56 -7.99
CA LEU A 37 -12.42 -9.88 -8.42
C LEU A 37 -12.40 -10.96 -9.51
N THR A 38 -12.98 -10.65 -10.66
CA THR A 38 -13.11 -11.58 -11.80
C THR A 38 -12.04 -11.39 -12.87
N GLY A 39 -11.33 -10.26 -12.84
CA GLY A 39 -10.35 -9.88 -13.84
C GLY A 39 -9.09 -10.75 -13.79
N LYS A 40 -8.43 -10.90 -14.94
CA LYS A 40 -7.12 -11.57 -15.01
C LYS A 40 -6.03 -10.70 -14.38
N ARG A 41 -5.06 -11.37 -13.75
CA ARG A 41 -3.81 -10.77 -13.31
C ARG A 41 -2.84 -10.57 -14.48
N ASN A 42 -1.89 -9.66 -14.31
CA ASN A 42 -0.86 -9.32 -15.27
C ASN A 42 0.53 -9.56 -14.64
N PRO A 43 1.32 -10.52 -15.16
CA PRO A 43 2.67 -10.80 -14.64
C PRO A 43 3.58 -9.57 -14.59
N ALA A 44 3.39 -8.59 -15.48
CA ALA A 44 4.17 -7.35 -15.47
C ALA A 44 3.86 -6.47 -14.24
N ILE A 45 2.62 -6.49 -13.73
CA ILE A 45 2.25 -5.78 -12.50
C ILE A 45 2.87 -6.46 -11.29
N GLU A 46 2.84 -7.80 -11.23
CA GLU A 46 3.49 -8.57 -10.17
C GLU A 46 5.01 -8.32 -10.14
N GLU A 47 5.66 -8.34 -11.31
CA GLU A 47 7.09 -8.02 -11.42
C GLU A 47 7.40 -6.59 -10.98
N TRP A 48 6.57 -5.62 -11.40
CA TRP A 48 6.72 -4.23 -11.00
C TRP A 48 6.57 -4.05 -9.48
N LEU A 49 5.57 -4.69 -8.87
CA LEU A 49 5.35 -4.68 -7.42
C LEU A 49 6.52 -5.31 -6.69
N ARG A 50 7.01 -6.47 -7.13
CA ARG A 50 8.18 -7.13 -6.55
C ARG A 50 9.41 -6.22 -6.56
N LYS A 51 9.66 -5.53 -7.68
CA LYS A 51 10.77 -4.58 -7.81
C LYS A 51 10.62 -3.41 -6.83
N VAL A 52 9.46 -2.77 -6.80
CA VAL A 52 9.23 -1.56 -5.98
C VAL A 52 9.22 -1.90 -4.49
N ASN A 53 8.55 -2.99 -4.10
CA ASN A 53 8.52 -3.46 -2.72
C ASN A 53 9.92 -3.79 -2.16
N GLY A 54 10.89 -4.10 -3.02
CA GLY A 54 12.28 -4.31 -2.64
C GLY A 54 12.99 -3.09 -2.06
N TYR A 55 12.51 -1.86 -2.34
CA TYR A 55 13.18 -0.64 -1.86
C TYR A 55 12.24 0.40 -1.23
N VAL A 56 10.94 0.38 -1.52
CA VAL A 56 10.01 1.46 -1.17
C VAL A 56 9.91 1.73 0.33
N ASN A 57 10.18 0.72 1.16
CA ASN A 57 10.18 0.87 2.62
C ASN A 57 11.27 1.81 3.15
N GLN A 58 12.32 2.08 2.37
CA GLN A 58 13.29 3.13 2.69
C GLN A 58 12.64 4.52 2.62
N LEU A 59 11.66 4.73 1.75
CA LEU A 59 10.85 5.95 1.73
C LEU A 59 9.76 5.94 2.81
N LEU A 60 9.04 4.83 2.93
CA LEU A 60 7.81 4.76 3.73
C LEU A 60 8.04 4.65 5.23
N LEU A 61 8.93 3.77 5.70
CA LEU A 61 9.09 3.50 7.13
C LEU A 61 9.51 4.74 7.94
N PRO A 62 10.51 5.53 7.52
CA PRO A 62 10.87 6.76 8.24
C PRO A 62 9.72 7.77 8.29
N ARG A 63 8.87 7.81 7.26
CA ARG A 63 7.74 8.73 7.17
C ARG A 63 6.56 8.26 8.02
N PHE A 64 6.26 6.96 8.02
CA PHE A 64 5.28 6.36 8.94
C PHE A 64 5.63 6.68 10.39
N ALA A 65 6.90 6.53 10.77
CA ALA A 65 7.37 6.85 12.12
C ALA A 65 7.22 8.32 12.51
N LYS A 66 7.14 9.24 11.54
CA LYS A 66 6.98 10.69 11.75
C LYS A 66 5.54 11.18 11.53
N SER A 67 4.63 10.27 11.20
CA SER A 67 3.26 10.58 10.81
C SER A 67 2.24 10.36 11.93
N ALA A 68 1.09 11.03 11.82
CA ALA A 68 -0.02 10.96 12.77
C ALA A 68 -0.97 9.79 12.50
N PHE A 69 -0.45 8.56 12.55
CA PHE A 69 -1.28 7.35 12.54
C PHE A 69 -1.66 6.93 13.96
N ASP A 70 -2.90 6.47 14.16
CA ASP A 70 -3.44 6.14 15.47
C ASP A 70 -2.68 5.03 16.19
N GLU A 71 -2.13 4.06 15.44
CA GLU A 71 -1.25 3.03 15.98
C GLU A 71 0.05 3.58 16.60
N PHE A 72 0.38 4.85 16.34
CA PHE A 72 1.53 5.58 16.88
C PHE A 72 1.12 6.78 17.76
N SER A 73 -0.15 6.83 18.20
CA SER A 73 -0.68 7.89 19.07
C SER A 73 0.06 7.98 20.40
N THR A 74 0.54 6.86 20.95
CA THR A 74 1.38 6.86 22.15
C THR A 74 2.87 6.91 21.80
N PRO A 75 3.68 7.67 22.56
CA PRO A 75 5.14 7.70 22.36
C PRO A 75 5.79 6.31 22.41
N ALA A 76 5.28 5.43 23.29
CA ALA A 76 5.78 4.06 23.42
C ALA A 76 5.52 3.21 22.17
N ALA A 77 4.32 3.29 21.57
CA ALA A 77 4.01 2.56 20.34
C ALA A 77 4.85 3.05 19.15
N ARG A 78 5.04 4.38 19.04
CA ARG A 78 5.93 4.98 18.04
C ARG A 78 7.38 4.52 18.22
N GLN A 79 7.90 4.56 19.45
CA GLN A 79 9.26 4.12 19.74
C GLN A 79 9.45 2.62 19.48
N TYR A 80 8.46 1.79 19.80
CA TYR A 80 8.47 0.36 19.45
C TYR A 80 8.59 0.14 17.95
N PHE A 81 7.81 0.88 17.14
CA PHE A 81 7.89 0.81 15.68
C PHE A 81 9.27 1.21 15.17
N ILE A 82 9.79 2.36 15.61
CA ILE A 82 11.12 2.86 15.20
C ILE A 82 12.20 1.83 15.51
N ARG A 83 12.32 1.39 16.78
CA ARG A 83 13.33 0.42 17.20
C ARG A 83 13.27 -0.88 16.42
N LYS A 84 12.06 -1.43 16.25
CA LYS A 84 11.87 -2.69 15.52
C LYS A 84 12.26 -2.55 14.05
N LYS A 85 11.87 -1.45 13.40
CA LYS A 85 12.11 -1.26 11.97
C LYS A 85 13.55 -0.90 11.68
N GLU A 86 14.17 0.04 12.41
CA GLU A 86 15.58 0.37 12.22
C GLU A 86 16.51 -0.84 12.41
N ALA A 87 16.20 -1.73 13.36
CA ALA A 87 16.95 -2.97 13.55
C ALA A 87 16.89 -3.93 12.35
N SER A 88 15.83 -3.85 11.53
CA SER A 88 15.60 -4.76 10.38
C SER A 88 15.86 -4.12 9.02
N SER A 89 15.69 -2.80 8.89
CA SER A 89 15.75 -2.07 7.62
C SER A 89 16.90 -1.07 7.54
N GLY A 90 17.63 -0.84 8.63
CA GLY A 90 18.64 0.21 8.71
C GLY A 90 18.10 1.57 9.17
N SER A 91 19.02 2.51 9.35
CA SER A 91 18.75 3.84 9.94
C SER A 91 17.75 4.67 9.14
N PHE A 92 16.75 5.21 9.84
CA PHE A 92 15.75 6.09 9.24
C PHE A 92 16.34 7.42 8.78
N ASP A 93 17.30 7.99 9.52
CA ASP A 93 17.98 9.22 9.13
C ASP A 93 18.80 9.02 7.85
N ASN A 94 19.49 7.88 7.72
CA ASN A 94 20.20 7.53 6.49
C ASN A 94 19.23 7.45 5.30
N HIS A 95 18.10 6.74 5.44
CA HIS A 95 17.12 6.66 4.36
C HIS A 95 16.53 8.03 3.99
N LEU A 96 16.24 8.87 4.98
CA LEU A 96 15.74 10.22 4.73
C LEU A 96 16.75 11.08 3.97
N ALA A 97 18.04 11.00 4.31
CA ALA A 97 19.11 11.67 3.58
C ALA A 97 19.21 11.24 2.10
N HIS A 98 18.82 9.99 1.78
CA HIS A 98 18.78 9.46 0.42
C HIS A 98 17.42 9.66 -0.29
N SER A 99 16.48 10.40 0.31
CA SER A 99 15.12 10.57 -0.24
C SER A 99 15.11 11.07 -1.67
N ALA A 100 15.95 12.04 -2.05
CA ALA A 100 15.94 12.59 -3.40
C ALA A 100 16.22 11.52 -4.47
N GLY A 101 17.20 10.64 -4.24
CA GLY A 101 17.52 9.54 -5.15
C GLY A 101 16.42 8.48 -5.21
N LEU A 102 15.84 8.15 -4.05
CA LEU A 102 14.73 7.19 -3.95
C LEU A 102 13.43 7.74 -4.59
N ILE A 103 13.13 9.03 -4.43
CA ILE A 103 12.00 9.73 -5.05
C ILE A 103 12.16 9.73 -6.57
N LYS A 104 13.36 10.01 -7.08
CA LYS A 104 13.64 9.89 -8.51
C LYS A 104 13.40 8.46 -8.99
N LYS A 105 13.91 7.46 -8.26
CA LYS A 105 13.76 6.04 -8.60
C LYS A 105 12.28 5.62 -8.69
N ILE A 106 11.46 5.97 -7.68
CA ILE A 106 10.02 5.65 -7.73
C ILE A 106 9.31 6.42 -8.83
N GLY A 107 9.68 7.68 -9.09
CA GLY A 107 9.15 8.43 -10.23
C GLY A 107 9.45 7.76 -11.58
N ASP A 108 10.63 7.17 -11.75
CA ASP A 108 11.02 6.41 -12.94
C ASP A 108 10.19 5.11 -13.07
N ASP A 109 9.98 4.40 -11.95
CA ASP A 109 9.15 3.19 -11.92
C ASP A 109 7.67 3.49 -12.17
N LEU A 110 7.13 4.60 -11.63
CA LEU A 110 5.74 5.01 -11.88
C LEU A 110 5.50 5.34 -13.37
N ARG A 111 6.48 5.88 -14.09
CA ARG A 111 6.36 6.08 -15.56
C ARG A 111 6.29 4.77 -16.34
N SER A 112 6.82 3.69 -15.77
CA SER A 112 6.67 2.35 -16.35
C SER A 112 5.29 1.78 -16.03
N LEU A 113 4.81 1.97 -14.80
CA LEU A 113 3.46 1.58 -14.37
C LEU A 113 2.36 2.30 -15.16
N ASP A 114 2.54 3.60 -15.46
CA ASP A 114 1.58 4.40 -16.22
C ASP A 114 1.18 3.74 -17.56
N LYS A 115 2.14 3.06 -18.20
CA LYS A 115 1.92 2.33 -19.46
C LYS A 115 1.14 1.02 -19.28
N LEU A 116 1.15 0.46 -18.07
CA LEU A 116 0.50 -0.81 -17.74
C LEU A 116 -0.95 -0.61 -17.27
N ILE A 117 -1.28 0.56 -16.72
CA ILE A 117 -2.65 0.87 -16.28
C ILE A 117 -3.57 1.00 -17.51
N VAL A 118 -4.51 0.06 -17.61
CA VAL A 118 -5.54 0.04 -18.66
C VAL A 118 -6.58 1.13 -18.41
N GLN A 119 -7.14 1.21 -17.21
CA GLN A 119 -8.15 2.21 -16.85
C GLN A 119 -8.16 2.56 -15.34
N PRO A 120 -8.71 3.72 -14.94
CA PRO A 120 -8.62 4.20 -13.56
C PRO A 120 -9.31 3.33 -12.49
N ASN A 121 -10.28 2.50 -12.87
CA ASN A 121 -11.05 1.64 -11.96
C ASN A 121 -10.61 0.17 -11.96
N ALA A 122 -9.62 -0.19 -12.77
CA ALA A 122 -9.05 -1.54 -12.80
C ALA A 122 -7.73 -1.50 -13.57
N VAL A 123 -6.63 -1.89 -12.94
CA VAL A 123 -5.30 -1.84 -13.54
C VAL A 123 -5.23 -2.65 -14.84
N ASN A 124 -5.97 -3.76 -14.90
CA ASN A 124 -6.00 -4.69 -16.04
C ASN A 124 -7.29 -4.58 -16.90
N GLY A 125 -8.14 -3.58 -16.67
CA GLY A 125 -9.42 -3.39 -17.39
C GLY A 125 -10.64 -4.00 -16.69
N GLU A 126 -10.43 -5.06 -15.92
CA GLU A 126 -11.42 -5.64 -15.00
C GLU A 126 -10.78 -5.79 -13.62
N LEU A 127 -11.55 -5.61 -12.55
CA LEU A 127 -11.02 -5.62 -11.19
C LEU A 127 -10.42 -6.99 -10.87
N SER A 128 -9.19 -7.01 -10.38
CA SER A 128 -8.46 -8.24 -10.09
C SER A 128 -7.64 -8.11 -8.80
N GLU A 129 -7.02 -9.20 -8.35
CA GLU A 129 -6.12 -9.17 -7.19
C GLU A 129 -4.94 -8.21 -7.38
N ASP A 130 -4.55 -7.89 -8.61
CA ASP A 130 -3.52 -6.90 -8.87
C ASP A 130 -3.93 -5.52 -8.34
N ASP A 131 -5.23 -5.17 -8.35
CA ASP A 131 -5.73 -3.93 -7.77
C ASP A 131 -5.63 -3.93 -6.24
N ILE A 132 -5.88 -5.10 -5.62
CA ILE A 132 -5.75 -5.32 -4.18
C ILE A 132 -4.29 -5.18 -3.73
N HIS A 133 -3.33 -5.58 -4.56
CA HIS A 133 -1.90 -5.45 -4.24
C HIS A 133 -1.33 -4.07 -4.59
N LEU A 134 -1.76 -3.47 -5.70
CA LEU A 134 -1.20 -2.21 -6.21
C LEU A 134 -1.68 -1.00 -5.41
N PHE A 135 -2.99 -0.89 -5.17
CA PHE A 135 -3.56 0.30 -4.56
C PHE A 135 -2.98 0.63 -3.17
N PRO A 136 -2.78 -0.32 -2.23
CA PRO A 136 -2.19 -0.01 -0.92
C PRO A 136 -0.79 0.61 -1.02
N LEU A 137 0.03 0.15 -1.97
CA LEU A 137 1.35 0.72 -2.23
C LEU A 137 1.24 2.16 -2.72
N LEU A 138 0.39 2.43 -3.73
CA LEU A 138 0.20 3.78 -4.28
C LEU A 138 -0.40 4.73 -3.24
N ARG A 139 -1.36 4.26 -2.44
CA ARG A 139 -1.93 5.01 -1.31
C ARG A 139 -0.84 5.40 -0.33
N ASN A 140 0.01 4.47 0.09
CA ASN A 140 1.08 4.78 1.04
C ASN A 140 2.15 5.71 0.46
N LEU A 141 2.45 5.61 -0.84
CA LEU A 141 3.36 6.52 -1.53
C LEU A 141 2.86 7.98 -1.55
N THR A 142 1.57 8.24 -1.37
CA THR A 142 1.08 9.64 -1.22
C THR A 142 1.60 10.34 0.01
N LEU A 143 2.18 9.61 0.97
CA LEU A 143 2.87 10.19 2.13
C LEU A 143 4.24 10.79 1.78
N VAL A 144 4.79 10.47 0.61
CA VAL A 144 6.12 10.90 0.19
C VAL A 144 5.99 12.18 -0.63
N ALA A 145 6.35 13.32 -0.03
CA ALA A 145 6.38 14.59 -0.76
C ALA A 145 7.43 14.56 -1.87
N GLY A 146 7.14 15.20 -3.01
CA GLY A 146 8.06 15.34 -4.14
C GLY A 146 8.01 14.23 -5.20
N ILE A 147 7.16 13.20 -5.04
CA ILE A 147 6.93 12.23 -6.12
C ILE A 147 6.23 12.92 -7.29
N HIS A 148 6.78 12.74 -8.49
CA HIS A 148 6.11 13.09 -9.74
C HIS A 148 5.17 11.95 -10.15
N TRP A 149 3.87 12.21 -10.17
CA TRP A 149 2.82 11.23 -10.48
C TRP A 149 2.40 11.34 -11.95
N PRO A 150 2.64 10.31 -12.79
CA PRO A 150 2.09 10.24 -14.14
C PRO A 150 0.55 10.23 -14.12
N THR A 151 -0.07 10.75 -15.19
CA THR A 151 -1.52 10.99 -15.24
C THR A 151 -2.34 9.74 -14.96
N LYS A 152 -2.09 8.60 -15.63
CA LYS A 152 -2.91 7.39 -15.43
C LYS A 152 -2.72 6.80 -14.05
N VAL A 153 -1.52 6.93 -13.48
CA VAL A 153 -1.25 6.51 -12.09
C VAL A 153 -2.04 7.37 -11.12
N ALA A 154 -2.04 8.70 -11.31
CA ALA A 154 -2.80 9.62 -10.47
C ALA A 154 -4.31 9.37 -10.58
N ASP A 155 -4.83 9.23 -11.80
CA ASP A 155 -6.25 8.96 -12.05
C ASP A 155 -6.69 7.63 -11.43
N TYR A 156 -5.89 6.57 -11.61
CA TYR A 156 -6.12 5.27 -10.99
C TYR A 156 -6.13 5.37 -9.47
N ARG A 157 -5.10 5.97 -8.87
CA ARG A 157 -4.97 6.15 -7.43
C ARG A 157 -6.17 6.89 -6.85
N ASP A 158 -6.55 8.00 -7.46
CA ASP A 158 -7.63 8.86 -6.96
C ASP A 158 -9.00 8.21 -7.14
N ASN A 159 -9.20 7.49 -8.24
CA ASN A 159 -10.43 6.72 -8.46
C ASN A 159 -10.53 5.53 -7.49
N MET A 160 -9.47 4.73 -7.32
CA MET A 160 -9.47 3.60 -6.39
C MET A 160 -9.66 4.05 -4.94
N ALA A 161 -9.10 5.19 -4.53
CA ALA A 161 -9.36 5.77 -3.21
C ALA A 161 -10.84 6.10 -2.99
N LYS A 162 -11.51 6.66 -4.02
CA LYS A 162 -12.96 6.91 -3.97
C LYS A 162 -13.76 5.61 -3.91
N GLN A 163 -13.44 4.61 -4.73
CA GLN A 163 -14.21 3.36 -4.77
C GLN A 163 -14.05 2.54 -3.48
N THR A 164 -12.83 2.50 -2.93
CA THR A 164 -12.53 1.74 -1.70
C THR A 164 -12.88 2.48 -0.42
N GLN A 165 -13.20 3.78 -0.51
CA GLN A 165 -13.40 4.67 0.65
C GLN A 165 -12.17 4.74 1.57
N ILE A 166 -10.97 4.49 1.03
CA ILE A 166 -9.69 4.59 1.75
C ILE A 166 -9.05 5.92 1.44
N ASN A 167 -8.77 6.70 2.48
CA ASN A 167 -8.14 8.00 2.35
C ASN A 167 -6.71 7.92 1.79
N LEU A 168 -6.37 8.88 0.93
CA LEU A 168 -4.98 9.19 0.59
C LEU A 168 -4.33 9.98 1.73
N LEU A 169 -3.00 10.03 1.72
CA LEU A 169 -2.14 10.60 2.76
C LEU A 169 -1.47 11.91 2.33
N SER A 170 -1.90 12.50 1.21
CA SER A 170 -1.29 13.71 0.65
C SER A 170 -1.34 14.91 1.59
N SER A 171 -2.35 15.01 2.46
CA SER A 171 -2.48 16.09 3.46
C SER A 171 -1.42 16.05 4.56
N MET A 172 -0.71 14.93 4.70
CA MET A 172 0.32 14.69 5.71
C MET A 172 1.67 14.33 5.08
N ALA A 173 1.84 14.58 3.78
CA ALA A 173 3.04 14.23 3.04
C ALA A 173 4.28 15.01 3.54
N ILE A 174 5.40 14.29 3.66
CA ILE A 174 6.70 14.79 4.13
C ILE A 174 7.88 14.21 3.34
#